data_AF-A0A2N0T344-F1
#
_entry.id   AF-A0A2N0T344-F1
#
_cell.length_a   1.000
_cell.length_b   1.000
_cell.length_c   1.000
_cell.angle_alpha   90.00
_cell.angle_beta   90.00
_cell.angle_gamma   90.00
#
_symmetry.space_group_name_H-M   'P 1'
#
loop_
_entity.id
_entity.type
_entity.pdbx_description
1 polymer ?
#
loop_
_entity_poly.entity_id
_entity_poly.type
_entity_poly.pdbx_seq_one_letter_code
_entity_poly.pdbx_strand_id
1 'polypeptide(L)'
;MIGPDRVLVLVNAHGDRTWIPPTNQVLADYAAAHPDNVVLVDWDATANANAQVLGSDGIHPSMDSDIYAKAVKQAIEQWIASGR
;
A
#
# COMPACT_ATOMS: atom_id res chain seq x y z
N MET A 1 1.29 4.43 -19.90
CA MET A 1 0.21 3.43 -19.90
C MET A 1 0.84 2.06 -19.72
N ILE A 2 0.41 1.28 -18.73
CA ILE A 2 0.97 -0.06 -18.40
C ILE A 2 0.40 -1.20 -19.27
N GLY A 3 -0.53 -0.89 -20.17
CA GLY A 3 -1.24 -1.86 -21.02
C GLY A 3 -2.66 -2.14 -20.50
N PRO A 4 -3.61 -2.52 -21.38
CA PRO A 4 -5.01 -2.73 -20.99
C PRO A 4 -5.23 -3.95 -20.09
N ASP A 5 -4.38 -4.99 -20.22
CA ASP A 5 -4.49 -6.23 -19.44
C ASP A 5 -3.58 -6.23 -18.20
N ARG A 6 -3.38 -5.07 -17.59
CA ARG A 6 -2.52 -4.90 -16.42
C ARG A 6 -3.24 -4.13 -15.33
N VAL A 7 -3.05 -4.60 -14.10
CA VAL A 7 -3.49 -3.94 -12.88
C VAL A 7 -2.27 -3.26 -12.26
N LEU A 8 -2.39 -1.99 -11.88
CA LEU A 8 -1.37 -1.27 -11.14
C LEU A 8 -1.63 -1.41 -9.64
N VAL A 9 -0.68 -1.98 -8.91
CA VAL A 9 -0.71 -1.98 -7.45
C VAL A 9 0.19 -0.88 -6.93
N LEU A 10 -0.40 0.12 -6.28
CA LEU A 10 0.31 1.21 -5.62
C LEU A 10 0.36 0.94 -4.12
N VAL A 11 1.56 1.02 -3.54
CA VAL A 11 1.74 0.88 -2.09
C VAL A 11 2.16 2.23 -1.55
N ASN A 12 1.40 2.79 -0.60
CA ASN A 12 1.74 4.06 0.02
C ASN A 12 2.94 3.90 0.99
N ALA A 13 3.56 5.00 1.38
CA ALA A 13 4.76 4.97 2.21
C ALA A 13 4.44 5.18 3.70
N HIS A 14 5.24 4.60 4.58
CA HIS A 14 5.17 4.79 6.03
C HIS A 14 6.46 5.42 6.56
N GLY A 15 6.34 6.32 7.53
CA GLY A 15 7.46 6.91 8.26
C GLY A 15 7.39 8.42 8.44
N ASP A 16 8.24 8.94 9.32
CA ASP A 16 8.35 10.38 9.56
C ASP A 16 9.26 11.05 8.53
N ARG A 17 8.73 11.24 7.31
CA ARG A 17 9.41 11.98 6.23
C ARG A 17 8.43 12.97 5.60
N THR A 18 8.89 14.21 5.42
CA THR A 18 8.06 15.32 4.92
C THR A 18 7.44 15.09 3.54
N TRP A 19 8.04 14.22 2.72
CA TRP A 19 7.53 13.86 1.40
C TRP A 19 6.43 12.78 1.44
N ILE A 20 6.28 12.04 2.54
CA ILE A 20 5.33 10.91 2.64
C ILE A 20 3.87 11.39 2.56
N PRO A 21 3.39 12.32 3.39
CA PRO A 21 1.99 12.75 3.33
C PRO A 21 1.53 13.24 1.94
N PRO A 22 2.24 14.15 1.24
CA PRO A 22 1.81 14.57 -0.09
C PRO A 22 1.91 13.44 -1.13
N THR A 23 2.89 12.54 -1.03
CA THR A 23 3.00 11.39 -1.95
C THR A 23 1.85 10.41 -1.74
N ASN A 24 1.52 10.08 -0.49
CA ASN A 24 0.41 9.19 -0.17
C ASN A 24 -0.93 9.73 -0.67
N GLN A 25 -1.13 11.06 -0.57
CA GLN A 25 -2.32 11.70 -1.13
C GLN A 25 -2.37 11.54 -2.66
N VAL A 26 -1.27 11.77 -3.38
CA VAL A 26 -1.21 11.58 -4.84
C VAL A 26 -1.52 10.13 -5.23
N LEU A 27 -1.01 9.14 -4.50
CA LEU A 27 -1.30 7.72 -4.75
C LEU A 27 -2.78 7.40 -4.51
N ALA A 28 -3.36 7.93 -3.44
CA ALA A 28 -4.78 7.76 -3.13
C ALA A 28 -5.67 8.40 -4.21
N ASP A 29 -5.37 9.63 -4.61
CA ASP A 29 -6.11 10.35 -5.66
C ASP A 29 -6.03 9.60 -6.99
N TYR A 30 -4.85 9.09 -7.37
CA TYR A 30 -4.68 8.34 -8.61
C TYR A 30 -5.46 7.02 -8.60
N ALA A 31 -5.43 6.27 -7.49
CA ALA A 31 -6.20 5.03 -7.36
C ALA A 31 -7.72 5.31 -7.40
N ALA A 32 -8.18 6.37 -6.74
CA ALA A 32 -9.59 6.77 -6.75
C ALA A 32 -10.08 7.19 -8.14
N ALA A 33 -9.21 7.80 -8.95
CA ALA A 33 -9.52 8.19 -10.32
C ALA A 33 -9.50 7.01 -11.32
N HIS A 34 -8.91 5.87 -10.96
CA HIS A 34 -8.74 4.71 -11.86
C HIS A 34 -9.12 3.38 -11.16
N PRO A 35 -10.32 3.27 -10.57
CA PRO A 35 -10.67 2.13 -9.73
C PRO A 35 -10.77 0.80 -10.49
N ASP A 36 -10.93 0.86 -11.82
CA ASP A 36 -11.10 -0.32 -12.68
C ASP A 36 -9.82 -1.14 -12.84
N ASN A 37 -8.64 -0.53 -12.67
CA ASN A 37 -7.37 -1.25 -12.83
C ASN A 37 -6.22 -0.74 -11.94
N VAL A 38 -6.54 0.03 -10.91
CA VAL A 38 -5.56 0.49 -9.91
C VAL A 38 -6.01 0.09 -8.51
N VAL A 39 -5.10 -0.54 -7.77
CA VAL A 39 -5.30 -0.97 -6.38
C VAL A 39 -4.36 -0.17 -5.49
N LEU A 40 -4.91 0.45 -4.45
CA LEU A 40 -4.10 1.05 -3.38
C LEU A 40 -3.93 0.04 -2.24
N VAL A 41 -2.69 -0.18 -1.83
CA VAL A 41 -2.31 -0.85 -0.60
C VAL A 41 -1.98 0.22 0.42
N ASP A 42 -2.80 0.30 1.48
CA ASP A 42 -2.56 1.22 2.59
C ASP A 42 -1.56 0.62 3.59
N TRP A 43 -0.30 0.66 3.20
CA TRP A 43 0.82 0.25 4.02
C TRP A 43 1.01 1.16 5.24
N ASP A 44 0.80 2.47 5.10
CA ASP A 44 0.90 3.42 6.22
C ASP A 44 -0.06 3.05 7.37
N ALA A 45 -1.32 2.79 7.06
CA ALA A 45 -2.27 2.33 8.07
C ALA A 45 -1.90 0.96 8.65
N THR A 46 -1.43 0.04 7.80
CA THR A 46 -1.01 -1.30 8.24
C THR A 46 0.20 -1.25 9.17
N ALA A 47 1.20 -0.45 8.84
CA ALA A 47 2.41 -0.26 9.65
C ALA A 47 2.09 0.42 10.98
N ASN A 48 1.25 1.46 10.98
CA ASN A 48 0.77 2.11 12.20
C ASN A 48 0.03 1.14 13.12
N ALA A 49 -0.84 0.28 12.57
CA ALA A 49 -1.56 -0.73 13.33
C ALA A 49 -0.65 -1.86 13.86
N ASN A 50 0.58 -1.96 13.37
CA ASN A 50 1.54 -3.00 13.72
C ASN A 50 2.92 -2.43 14.11
N ALA A 51 2.96 -1.27 14.75
CA ALA A 51 4.21 -0.57 15.08
C ALA A 51 5.21 -1.42 15.89
N GLN A 52 4.72 -2.41 16.64
CA GLN A 52 5.55 -3.35 17.41
C GLN A 52 6.46 -4.26 16.57
N VAL A 53 6.19 -4.43 15.27
CA VAL A 53 7.04 -5.23 14.36
C VAL A 53 7.93 -4.36 13.48
N LEU A 54 7.96 -3.05 13.70
CA LEU A 54 8.90 -2.15 13.04
C LEU A 54 10.21 -2.09 13.82
N GLY A 55 11.30 -1.86 13.10
CA GLY A 55 12.60 -1.56 13.67
C GLY A 55 12.61 -0.25 14.45
N SER A 56 13.73 0.04 15.10
CA SER A 56 13.89 1.26 15.92
C SER A 56 13.78 2.57 15.12
N ASP A 57 13.86 2.52 13.79
CA ASP A 57 13.64 3.68 12.93
C ASP A 57 12.17 3.97 12.63
N GLY A 58 11.26 3.08 13.03
CA GLY A 58 9.83 3.17 12.78
C GLY A 58 9.44 3.10 11.30
N ILE A 59 10.29 2.56 10.43
CA ILE A 59 10.06 2.50 8.97
C ILE A 59 10.13 1.07 8.47
N HIS A 60 11.19 0.34 8.84
CA HIS A 60 11.42 -0.99 8.30
C HIS A 60 10.73 -2.07 9.14
N PRO A 61 9.94 -2.98 8.55
CA PRO A 61 9.50 -4.20 9.24
C PRO A 61 10.69 -5.05 9.68
N SER A 62 10.54 -5.80 10.77
CA SER A 62 11.52 -6.79 11.20
C SER A 62 11.70 -7.88 10.13
N MET A 63 12.89 -8.48 10.07
CA MET A 63 13.24 -9.47 9.03
C MET A 63 12.38 -10.74 9.05
N ASP A 64 11.77 -11.07 10.18
CA ASP A 64 10.88 -12.22 10.39
C ASP A 64 9.40 -11.87 10.14
N SER A 65 9.09 -10.61 9.86
CA SER A 65 7.72 -10.14 9.64
C SER A 65 7.31 -10.25 8.17
N ASP A 66 6.11 -10.79 7.93
CA ASP A 66 5.50 -10.90 6.61
C ASP A 66 4.35 -9.89 6.40
N ILE A 67 4.18 -8.92 7.31
CA ILE A 67 3.01 -8.00 7.29
C ILE A 67 2.91 -7.18 6.00
N TYR A 68 4.05 -6.81 5.42
CA TYR A 68 4.08 -6.06 4.16
C TYR A 68 3.53 -6.91 3.02
N ALA A 69 3.99 -8.17 2.90
CA ALA A 69 3.50 -9.10 1.89
C ALA A 69 2.02 -9.44 2.11
N LYS A 70 1.58 -9.60 3.36
CA LYS A 70 0.17 -9.80 3.71
C LYS A 70 -0.72 -8.62 3.32
N ALA A 71 -0.26 -7.38 3.54
CA ALA A 71 -0.99 -6.18 3.15
C ALA A 71 -1.23 -6.13 1.63
N VAL A 72 -0.17 -6.38 0.85
CA VAL A 72 -0.26 -6.43 -0.62
C VAL A 72 -1.19 -7.55 -1.09
N LYS A 73 -1.02 -8.76 -0.54
CA LYS A 73 -1.88 -9.92 -0.86
C LYS A 73 -3.34 -9.62 -0.57
N GLN A 74 -3.65 -9.09 0.62
CA GLN A 74 -5.01 -8.81 1.03
C GLN A 74 -5.68 -7.78 0.13
N ALA A 75 -4.98 -6.69 -0.23
CA ALA A 75 -5.52 -5.67 -1.12
C ALA A 75 -5.84 -6.25 -2.51
N ILE A 76 -4.97 -7.10 -3.05
CA ILE A 76 -5.20 -7.78 -4.33
C ILE A 76 -6.39 -8.74 -4.23
N GLU A 77 -6.47 -9.56 -3.18
CA GLU A 77 -7.60 -10.50 -2.97
C GLU A 77 -8.93 -9.76 -2.84
N GLN A 78 -8.96 -8.64 -2.11
CA GLN A 78 -10.15 -7.80 -1.96
C GLN A 78 -10.58 -7.16 -3.30
N TRP A 79 -9.60 -6.71 -4.10
CA TRP A 79 -9.89 -6.15 -5.42
C TRP A 79 -10.51 -7.21 -6.35
N ILE A 80 -9.93 -8.42 -6.43
CA ILE A 80 -10.50 -9.54 -7.19
C ILE A 80 -11.91 -9.89 -6.68
N ALA A 81 -12.09 -9.96 -5.35
CA ALA A 81 -13.40 -10.26 -4.76
C ALA A 81 -14.46 -9.18 -5.02
N SER A 82 -14.04 -7.95 -5.34
CA SER A 82 -14.96 -6.86 -5.71
C SER A 82 -15.54 -6.98 -7.12
N GLY A 83 -15.14 -8.01 -7.89
CA GLY A 83 -15.61 -8.24 -9.25
C GLY A 83 -14.98 -7.31 -10.28
N ARG A 84 -13.80 -6.77 -9.96
CA ARG A 84 -12.96 -5.98 -10.84
C ARG A 84 -11.82 -6.84 -11.40
#